data_AF-A0AAE5IMQ7-F1
#
_entry.id   AF-A0AAE5IMQ7-F1
#
_cell.length_a   1.000
_cell.length_b   1.000
_cell.length_c   1.000
_cell.angle_alpha   90.00
_cell.angle_beta   90.00
_cell.angle_gamma   90.00
#
_symmetry.space_group_name_H-M   'P 1'
#
loop_
_entity.id
_entity.type
_entity.pdbx_description
1 polymer ?
#
loop_
_entity_poly.entity_id
_entity_poly.type
_entity_poly.pdbx_seq_one_letter_code
_entity_poly.pdbx_strand_id
1 'polypeptide(L)'
;MPRRTGTSVILALWAVTSVVLLFTTVSPWMPKIGLFAGGADLDVYRDGARHVMADLPLYTEPVIHGLLYTYTPFSTLMFLPFGLLPGGVDKYLWMAANVALLVAIVALCWRMLGYRITPYVVGMSALLAASCTFLEPVRTTLFYGQINLVLMALVLWDASRGDASRLKGIGVGVAAGIKLTPAYFVLYYLVLRKWRAAVVAVGTGAATVAVSWLILPDDSLQYWTETFFESTRIAEDSHPSNQSIRGVIAHLGGDPAPVALWLALAGCAVVVSMWIVVRLHRKNEALLAVTVAGLTAAAVSPFSWSHHWVWFVPLLVYIVHRATTNRWWWLAAAVVYLAAGAWPYRWEEDNVVVGLFLFPPWWTITDVLMNIYLLVYVAVLAAAAVIAFRGTPGPALEKPAPVRAPEPV
;
A
#
# COMPACT_ATOMS: atom_id res chain seq x y z
N MET A 1 20.95 -6.87 10.08
CA MET A 1 20.84 -6.13 11.34
C MET A 1 22.03 -6.49 12.21
N PRO A 2 22.74 -5.53 12.82
CA PRO A 2 23.64 -5.86 13.92
C PRO A 2 22.79 -6.55 15.00
N ARG A 3 23.26 -7.66 15.57
CA ARG A 3 22.58 -8.35 16.69
C ARG A 3 22.65 -7.47 17.94
N ARG A 4 21.91 -6.36 17.96
CA ARG A 4 21.73 -5.54 19.15
C ARG A 4 20.55 -6.13 19.91
N THR A 5 20.84 -6.79 21.02
CA THR A 5 19.86 -7.36 21.94
C THR A 5 18.71 -6.38 22.23
N GLY A 6 19.01 -5.09 22.40
CA GLY A 6 17.99 -4.05 22.61
C GLY A 6 16.97 -3.89 21.47
N THR A 7 17.36 -3.98 20.20
CA THR A 7 16.42 -3.84 19.08
C THR A 7 15.46 -5.04 19.00
N SER A 8 15.98 -6.25 19.21
CA SER A 8 15.14 -7.46 19.23
C SER A 8 14.12 -7.41 20.37
N VAL A 9 14.51 -6.94 21.56
CA VAL A 9 13.61 -6.79 22.71
C VAL A 9 12.52 -5.76 22.44
N ILE A 10 12.87 -4.59 21.89
CA ILE A 10 11.88 -3.56 21.53
C ILE A 10 10.88 -4.10 20.52
N LEU A 11 11.34 -4.78 19.46
CA LEU A 11 10.44 -5.38 18.45
C LEU A 11 9.57 -6.49 19.03
N ALA A 12 10.10 -7.30 19.94
CA ALA A 12 9.33 -8.35 20.60
C ALA A 12 8.23 -7.75 21.50
N LEU A 13 8.56 -6.77 22.33
CA LEU A 13 7.60 -6.07 23.17
C LEU A 13 6.53 -5.37 22.32
N TRP A 14 6.95 -4.67 21.27
CA TRP A 14 6.03 -4.01 20.35
C TRP A 14 5.09 -5.01 19.68
N ALA A 15 5.61 -6.11 19.14
CA ALA A 15 4.80 -7.17 18.54
C ALA A 15 3.77 -7.74 19.52
N VAL A 16 4.19 -8.06 20.75
CA VAL A 16 3.30 -8.55 21.80
C VAL A 16 2.23 -7.52 22.12
N THR A 17 2.60 -6.25 22.32
CA THR A 17 1.64 -5.17 22.57
C THR A 17 0.65 -5.00 21.43
N SER A 18 1.10 -5.00 20.18
CA SER A 18 0.23 -4.88 19.00
C SER A 18 -0.74 -6.03 18.88
N VAL A 19 -0.29 -7.27 19.08
CA VAL A 19 -1.16 -8.46 19.09
C VAL A 19 -2.17 -8.39 20.23
N VAL A 20 -1.73 -8.05 21.45
CA VAL A 20 -2.65 -7.87 22.58
C VAL A 20 -3.70 -6.82 22.24
N LEU A 21 -3.31 -5.62 21.80
CA LEU A 21 -4.24 -4.56 21.43
C LEU A 21 -5.21 -5.01 20.33
N LEU A 22 -4.72 -5.71 19.30
CA LEU A 22 -5.54 -6.20 18.18
C LEU A 22 -6.66 -7.14 18.63
N PHE A 23 -6.39 -8.03 19.59
CA PHE A 23 -7.32 -9.05 20.06
C PHE A 23 -8.16 -8.63 21.28
N THR A 24 -7.72 -7.63 22.05
CA THR A 24 -8.44 -7.19 23.27
C THR A 24 -9.29 -5.95 23.04
N THR A 25 -8.94 -5.08 22.10
CA THR A 25 -9.69 -3.83 21.87
C THR A 25 -10.90 -4.03 20.95
N VAL A 26 -10.86 -5.04 20.07
CA VAL A 26 -11.99 -5.49 19.25
C VAL A 26 -12.05 -7.01 19.28
N SER A 27 -13.21 -7.59 19.58
CA SER A 27 -13.38 -9.04 19.56
C SER A 27 -13.14 -9.57 18.13
N PRO A 28 -12.34 -10.63 17.94
CA PRO A 28 -12.02 -11.15 16.60
C PRO A 28 -13.24 -11.63 15.81
N TRP A 29 -14.31 -12.02 16.51
CA TRP A 29 -15.56 -12.46 15.92
C TRP A 29 -16.69 -11.43 16.04
N MET A 30 -16.38 -10.21 16.47
CA MET A 30 -17.38 -9.13 16.52
C MET A 30 -18.01 -8.94 15.13
N PRO A 31 -19.35 -8.99 15.00
CA PRO A 31 -20.01 -8.76 13.72
C PRO A 31 -19.54 -7.46 13.07
N LYS A 32 -19.40 -7.46 11.74
CA LYS A 32 -19.07 -6.29 10.90
C LYS A 32 -17.69 -5.64 11.11
N ILE A 33 -16.91 -6.02 12.12
CA ILE A 33 -15.61 -5.36 12.38
C ILE A 33 -14.51 -6.29 12.91
N GLY A 34 -14.86 -7.48 13.43
CA GLY A 34 -13.91 -8.46 13.91
C GLY A 34 -13.13 -9.13 12.78
N LEU A 35 -11.81 -9.32 12.95
CA LEU A 35 -10.92 -9.86 11.91
C LEU A 35 -11.40 -11.19 11.29
N PHE A 36 -12.01 -12.06 12.08
CA PHE A 36 -12.49 -13.37 11.63
C PHE A 36 -13.97 -13.36 11.19
N ALA A 37 -14.68 -12.27 11.44
CA ALA A 37 -16.03 -12.02 10.95
C ALA A 37 -16.04 -11.30 9.56
N GLY A 38 -14.90 -10.76 9.13
CA GLY A 38 -14.76 -10.04 7.87
C GLY A 38 -14.65 -10.91 6.61
N GLY A 39 -14.08 -10.33 5.56
CA GLY A 39 -13.90 -10.95 4.24
C GLY A 39 -14.78 -10.36 3.13
N ALA A 40 -15.47 -9.24 3.37
CA ALA A 40 -16.44 -8.69 2.40
C ALA A 40 -15.84 -8.37 1.02
N ASP A 41 -14.61 -7.87 0.96
CA ASP A 41 -13.96 -7.58 -0.33
C ASP A 41 -13.48 -8.87 -1.00
N LEU A 42 -13.02 -9.85 -0.22
CA LEU A 42 -12.70 -11.18 -0.75
C LEU A 42 -13.95 -11.88 -1.33
N ASP A 43 -15.08 -11.75 -0.65
CA ASP A 43 -16.36 -12.25 -1.13
C ASP A 43 -16.71 -11.59 -2.48
N VAL A 44 -16.55 -10.27 -2.63
CA VAL A 44 -16.73 -9.54 -3.90
C VAL A 44 -15.80 -10.06 -4.99
N TYR A 45 -14.51 -10.28 -4.70
CA TYR A 45 -13.57 -10.83 -5.68
C TYR A 45 -13.96 -12.23 -6.16
N ARG A 46 -14.34 -13.09 -5.21
CA ARG A 46 -14.76 -14.47 -5.46
C ARG A 46 -16.06 -14.51 -6.24
N ASP A 47 -17.01 -13.66 -5.90
CA ASP A 47 -18.31 -13.63 -6.54
C ASP A 47 -18.24 -13.08 -7.96
N GLY A 48 -17.43 -12.04 -8.21
CA GLY A 48 -17.13 -11.60 -9.58
C GLY A 48 -16.49 -12.71 -10.43
N ALA A 49 -15.59 -13.51 -9.84
CA ALA A 49 -15.04 -14.68 -10.52
C ALA A 49 -16.11 -15.74 -10.85
N ARG A 50 -17.09 -15.94 -9.96
CA ARG A 50 -18.22 -16.86 -10.20
C ARG A 50 -19.20 -16.34 -11.24
N HIS A 51 -19.41 -15.03 -11.33
CA HIS A 51 -20.20 -14.43 -12.41
C HIS A 51 -19.59 -14.78 -13.76
N VAL A 52 -18.27 -14.56 -13.91
CA VAL A 52 -17.53 -14.95 -15.12
C VAL A 52 -17.63 -16.45 -15.41
N MET A 53 -17.52 -17.31 -14.40
CA MET A 53 -17.64 -18.77 -14.60
C MET A 53 -19.05 -19.24 -14.99
N ALA A 54 -20.07 -18.43 -14.69
CA ALA A 54 -21.47 -18.72 -14.97
C ALA A 54 -22.01 -17.93 -16.17
N ASP A 55 -21.13 -17.27 -16.93
CA ASP A 55 -21.46 -16.38 -18.05
C ASP A 55 -22.50 -15.29 -17.66
N LEU A 56 -22.39 -14.77 -16.43
CA LEU A 56 -23.21 -13.67 -15.92
C LEU A 56 -22.50 -12.31 -16.09
N PRO A 57 -23.25 -11.20 -16.27
CA PRO A 57 -22.64 -9.88 -16.41
C PRO A 57 -21.84 -9.45 -15.18
N LEU A 58 -20.63 -8.92 -15.37
CA LEU A 58 -19.76 -8.56 -14.25
C LEU A 58 -20.05 -7.16 -13.65
N TYR A 59 -20.48 -6.20 -14.49
CA TYR A 59 -20.52 -4.78 -14.12
C TYR A 59 -21.91 -4.13 -14.07
N THR A 60 -22.93 -4.82 -14.61
CA THR A 60 -24.31 -4.32 -14.71
C THR A 60 -25.23 -4.91 -13.65
N GLU A 61 -24.82 -5.97 -12.96
CA GLU A 61 -25.57 -6.61 -11.89
C GLU A 61 -24.83 -6.52 -10.55
N PRO A 62 -25.54 -6.49 -9.41
CA PRO A 62 -24.91 -6.55 -8.11
C PRO A 62 -24.27 -7.91 -7.86
N VAL A 63 -23.05 -7.88 -7.33
CA VAL A 63 -22.42 -9.04 -6.71
C VAL A 63 -22.90 -9.19 -5.26
N ILE A 64 -22.34 -10.17 -4.55
CA ILE A 64 -22.60 -10.43 -3.13
C ILE A 64 -22.63 -9.15 -2.28
N HIS A 65 -23.51 -9.15 -1.27
CA HIS A 65 -23.83 -8.01 -0.39
C HIS A 65 -24.54 -6.83 -1.09
N GLY A 66 -24.99 -7.00 -2.34
CA GLY A 66 -25.65 -5.95 -3.11
C GLY A 66 -24.68 -4.88 -3.62
N LEU A 67 -23.38 -5.19 -3.63
CA LEU A 67 -22.32 -4.29 -4.08
C LEU A 67 -22.12 -4.40 -5.59
N LEU A 68 -21.48 -3.40 -6.19
CA LEU A 68 -21.07 -3.44 -7.60
C LEU A 68 -19.60 -3.83 -7.71
N TYR A 69 -19.25 -4.62 -8.72
CA TYR A 69 -17.85 -4.92 -9.03
C TYR A 69 -17.17 -3.67 -9.63
N THR A 70 -16.04 -3.25 -9.04
CA THR A 70 -15.34 -2.00 -9.43
C THR A 70 -13.90 -2.22 -9.91
N TYR A 71 -13.45 -3.48 -9.92
CA TYR A 71 -12.09 -3.85 -10.30
C TYR A 71 -11.99 -4.14 -11.80
N THR A 72 -10.77 -4.16 -12.32
CA THR A 72 -10.52 -4.44 -13.73
C THR A 72 -10.96 -5.86 -14.10
N PRO A 73 -11.25 -6.16 -15.37
CA PRO A 73 -11.55 -7.54 -15.77
C PRO A 73 -10.37 -8.48 -15.50
N PHE A 74 -9.12 -7.98 -15.54
CA PHE A 74 -7.93 -8.77 -15.23
C PHE A 74 -7.87 -9.19 -13.75
N SER A 75 -8.36 -8.32 -12.84
CA SER A 75 -8.54 -8.70 -11.44
C SER A 75 -9.40 -9.95 -11.33
N THR A 76 -10.55 -9.98 -11.99
CA THR A 76 -11.47 -11.13 -11.98
C THR A 76 -10.79 -12.42 -12.43
N LEU A 77 -10.01 -12.35 -13.51
CA LEU A 77 -9.22 -13.49 -14.00
C LEU A 77 -8.22 -14.02 -12.96
N MET A 78 -7.58 -13.14 -12.20
CA MET A 78 -6.65 -13.53 -11.13
C MET A 78 -7.36 -14.17 -9.93
N PHE A 79 -8.64 -13.84 -9.73
CA PHE A 79 -9.47 -14.41 -8.66
C PHE A 79 -10.29 -15.64 -9.08
N LEU A 80 -10.22 -16.08 -10.35
CA LEU A 80 -10.87 -17.32 -10.80
C LEU A 80 -10.58 -18.53 -9.90
N PRO A 81 -9.33 -18.82 -9.46
CA PRO A 81 -9.09 -19.95 -8.56
C PRO A 81 -9.86 -19.88 -7.24
N PHE A 82 -10.17 -18.68 -6.74
CA PHE A 82 -10.96 -18.49 -5.53
C PHE A 82 -12.45 -18.73 -5.77
N GLY A 83 -12.95 -18.49 -6.98
CA GLY A 83 -14.33 -18.81 -7.38
C GLY A 83 -14.69 -20.29 -7.18
N LEU A 84 -13.69 -21.18 -7.33
CA LEU A 84 -13.81 -22.63 -7.14
C LEU A 84 -13.84 -23.07 -5.66
N LEU A 85 -13.41 -22.21 -4.74
CA LEU A 85 -13.38 -22.56 -3.32
C LEU A 85 -14.78 -22.43 -2.70
N PRO A 86 -15.18 -23.34 -1.81
CA PRO A 86 -16.36 -23.14 -0.97
C PRO A 86 -16.18 -21.86 -0.15
N GLY A 87 -17.21 -21.01 -0.13
CA GLY A 87 -17.13 -19.76 0.63
C GLY A 87 -17.00 -20.02 2.13
N GLY A 88 -16.21 -19.19 2.80
CA GLY A 88 -16.07 -19.18 4.26
C GLY A 88 -14.76 -19.76 4.78
N VAL A 89 -14.16 -20.76 4.13
CA VAL A 89 -12.81 -21.27 4.50
C VAL A 89 -11.71 -20.46 3.81
N ASP A 90 -11.98 -20.03 2.58
CA ASP A 90 -11.10 -19.22 1.76
C ASP A 90 -10.65 -17.92 2.44
N LYS A 91 -11.51 -17.29 3.25
CA LYS A 91 -11.12 -16.09 4.03
C LYS A 91 -10.01 -16.36 5.04
N TYR A 92 -9.97 -17.55 5.66
CA TYR A 92 -8.89 -17.90 6.61
C TYR A 92 -7.58 -18.22 5.87
N LEU A 93 -7.67 -18.90 4.72
CA LEU A 93 -6.53 -19.16 3.87
C LEU A 93 -5.95 -17.84 3.32
N TRP A 94 -6.81 -16.94 2.86
CA TRP A 94 -6.42 -15.63 2.36
C TRP A 94 -5.83 -14.73 3.46
N MET A 95 -6.40 -14.76 4.66
CA MET A 95 -5.86 -14.09 5.84
C MET A 95 -4.44 -14.60 6.15
N ALA A 96 -4.26 -15.92 6.22
CA ALA A 96 -2.95 -16.53 6.46
C ALA A 96 -1.94 -16.16 5.37
N ALA A 97 -2.35 -16.16 4.11
CA ALA A 97 -1.53 -15.73 2.98
C ALA A 97 -1.12 -14.25 3.10
N ASN A 98 -2.04 -13.35 3.48
CA ASN A 98 -1.73 -11.94 3.69
C ASN A 98 -0.77 -11.71 4.87
N VAL A 99 -0.92 -12.45 5.97
CA VAL A 99 0.01 -12.40 7.11
C VAL A 99 1.40 -12.88 6.70
N ALA A 100 1.49 -14.02 6.00
CA ALA A 100 2.77 -14.53 5.48
C ALA A 100 3.42 -13.54 4.49
N LEU A 101 2.60 -12.92 3.63
CA LEU A 101 3.04 -11.91 2.67
C LEU A 101 3.55 -10.65 3.39
N LEU A 102 2.90 -10.22 4.48
CA LEU A 102 3.35 -9.10 5.30
C LEU A 102 4.76 -9.35 5.85
N VAL A 103 5.04 -10.56 6.34
CA VAL A 103 6.39 -10.96 6.77
C VAL A 103 7.38 -10.90 5.60
N ALA A 104 6.99 -11.40 4.43
CA ALA A 104 7.83 -11.37 3.23
C ALA A 104 8.12 -9.95 2.73
N ILE A 105 7.14 -9.04 2.79
CA ILE A 105 7.28 -7.62 2.48
C ILE A 105 8.31 -6.97 3.41
N VAL A 106 8.19 -7.20 4.72
CA VAL A 106 9.14 -6.64 5.70
C VAL A 106 10.55 -7.17 5.44
N ALA A 107 10.69 -8.49 5.19
CA ALA A 107 11.98 -9.08 4.81
C ALA A 107 12.56 -8.47 3.53
N LEU A 108 11.72 -8.26 2.50
CA LEU A 108 12.11 -7.61 1.26
C LEU A 108 12.59 -6.17 1.50
N CYS A 109 11.92 -5.41 2.37
CA CYS A 109 12.34 -4.07 2.76
C CYS A 109 13.73 -4.10 3.43
N TRP A 110 13.98 -5.05 4.32
CA TRP A 110 15.32 -5.25 4.89
C TRP A 110 16.37 -5.57 3.83
N ARG A 111 16.03 -6.39 2.84
CA ARG A 111 16.93 -6.67 1.70
C ARG A 111 17.25 -5.41 0.89
N MET A 112 16.25 -4.56 0.62
CA MET A 112 16.45 -3.28 -0.07
C MET A 112 17.37 -2.33 0.71
N LEU A 113 17.40 -2.45 2.04
CA LEU A 113 18.31 -1.72 2.94
C LEU A 113 19.71 -2.36 3.05
N GLY A 114 20.01 -3.38 2.23
CA GLY A 114 21.32 -4.02 2.18
C GLY A 114 21.52 -5.18 3.16
N TYR A 115 20.49 -5.62 3.87
CA TYR A 115 20.61 -6.78 4.76
C TYR A 115 20.47 -8.11 4.01
N ARG A 116 21.31 -9.09 4.38
CA ARG A 116 21.15 -10.48 3.94
C ARG A 116 19.98 -11.13 4.68
N ILE A 117 19.13 -11.85 3.95
CA ILE A 117 18.00 -12.59 4.54
C ILE A 117 18.55 -13.85 5.21
N THR A 118 18.62 -13.80 6.54
CA THR A 118 18.98 -14.92 7.42
C THR A 118 17.78 -15.28 8.28
N PRO A 119 17.76 -16.46 8.94
CA PRO A 119 16.68 -16.81 9.87
C PRO A 119 16.43 -15.73 10.95
N TYR A 120 17.49 -15.05 11.39
CA TYR A 120 17.35 -13.91 12.32
C TYR A 120 16.60 -12.73 11.69
N VAL A 121 16.90 -12.35 10.44
CA VAL A 121 16.17 -11.27 9.75
C VAL A 121 14.72 -11.66 9.49
N VAL A 122 14.45 -12.93 9.16
CA VAL A 122 13.08 -13.46 9.04
C VAL A 122 12.34 -13.34 10.38
N GLY A 123 12.96 -13.75 11.50
CA GLY A 123 12.39 -13.58 12.84
C GLY A 123 12.09 -12.12 13.19
N MET A 124 13.02 -11.18 12.91
CA MET A 124 12.77 -9.75 13.11
C MET A 124 11.68 -9.20 12.18
N SER A 125 11.57 -9.77 10.97
CA SER A 125 10.50 -9.42 10.02
C SER A 125 9.14 -9.89 10.53
N ALA A 126 9.08 -11.09 11.12
CA ALA A 126 7.86 -11.62 11.73
C ALA A 126 7.41 -10.76 12.93
N LEU A 127 8.33 -10.34 13.80
CA LEU A 127 8.01 -9.42 14.91
C LEU A 127 7.48 -8.08 14.39
N LEU A 128 8.17 -7.43 13.46
CA LEU A 128 7.72 -6.13 12.95
C LEU A 128 6.42 -6.25 12.12
N ALA A 129 6.22 -7.35 11.39
CA ALA A 129 4.95 -7.65 10.72
C ALA A 129 3.81 -7.80 11.74
N ALA A 130 4.04 -8.53 12.84
CA ALA A 130 3.08 -8.66 13.93
C ALA A 130 2.81 -7.31 14.63
N SER A 131 3.79 -6.41 14.71
CA SER A 131 3.53 -5.03 15.14
C SER A 131 2.63 -4.29 14.14
N CYS A 132 2.87 -4.48 12.84
CA CYS A 132 2.12 -3.80 11.78
C CYS A 132 0.67 -4.26 11.66
N THR A 133 0.27 -5.42 12.20
CA THR A 133 -1.15 -5.87 12.14
C THR A 133 -2.09 -4.97 12.92
N PHE A 134 -1.59 -4.18 13.88
CA PHE A 134 -2.36 -3.15 14.58
C PHE A 134 -2.32 -1.79 13.88
N LEU A 135 -1.59 -1.61 12.76
CA LEU A 135 -1.80 -0.44 11.93
C LEU A 135 -3.16 -0.56 11.26
N GLU A 136 -3.99 0.47 11.35
CA GLU A 136 -5.33 0.50 10.78
C GLU A 136 -5.33 0.08 9.30
N PRO A 137 -4.43 0.55 8.41
CA PRO A 137 -4.50 0.18 6.99
C PRO A 137 -4.24 -1.31 6.76
N VAL A 138 -3.40 -1.91 7.62
CA VAL A 138 -3.08 -3.34 7.57
C VAL A 138 -4.21 -4.14 8.19
N ARG A 139 -4.70 -3.76 9.37
CA ARG A 139 -5.86 -4.40 10.00
C ARG A 139 -7.06 -4.38 9.07
N THR A 140 -7.38 -3.25 8.47
CA THR A 140 -8.50 -3.07 7.56
C THR A 140 -8.29 -3.88 6.28
N THR A 141 -7.04 -3.97 5.79
CA THR A 141 -6.70 -4.89 4.69
C THR A 141 -7.00 -6.35 5.04
N LEU A 142 -6.57 -6.79 6.22
CA LEU A 142 -6.81 -8.14 6.73
C LEU A 142 -8.30 -8.41 6.95
N PHE A 143 -9.00 -7.47 7.58
CA PHE A 143 -10.42 -7.56 7.89
C PHE A 143 -11.27 -7.71 6.63
N TYR A 144 -11.08 -6.86 5.61
CA TYR A 144 -11.87 -6.96 4.39
C TYR A 144 -11.38 -8.06 3.43
N GLY A 145 -10.14 -8.55 3.59
CA GLY A 145 -9.52 -9.47 2.63
C GLY A 145 -9.01 -8.74 1.38
N GLN A 146 -8.53 -7.51 1.54
CA GLN A 146 -8.08 -6.65 0.45
C GLN A 146 -6.79 -7.14 -0.22
N ILE A 147 -6.62 -6.77 -1.50
CA ILE A 147 -5.49 -7.19 -2.34
C ILE A 147 -4.24 -6.31 -2.18
N ASN A 148 -4.32 -5.23 -1.39
CA ASN A 148 -3.31 -4.18 -1.36
C ASN A 148 -1.92 -4.64 -0.93
N LEU A 149 -1.80 -5.66 -0.06
CA LEU A 149 -0.49 -6.23 0.28
C LEU A 149 0.15 -6.94 -0.92
N VAL A 150 -0.63 -7.61 -1.76
CA VAL A 150 -0.13 -8.21 -3.02
C VAL A 150 0.35 -7.13 -3.97
N LEU A 151 -0.43 -6.06 -4.17
CA LEU A 151 -0.03 -4.94 -5.02
C LEU A 151 1.26 -4.27 -4.52
N MET A 152 1.35 -3.99 -3.22
CA MET A 152 2.56 -3.42 -2.62
C MET A 152 3.76 -4.37 -2.75
N ALA A 153 3.58 -5.66 -2.54
CA ALA A 153 4.63 -6.66 -2.69
C ALA A 153 5.17 -6.72 -4.13
N LEU A 154 4.28 -6.69 -5.14
CA LEU A 154 4.66 -6.65 -6.55
C LEU A 154 5.48 -5.39 -6.87
N VAL A 155 5.03 -4.22 -6.39
CA VAL A 155 5.75 -2.95 -6.60
C VAL A 155 7.11 -2.94 -5.89
N LEU A 156 7.17 -3.35 -4.63
CA LEU A 156 8.43 -3.42 -3.87
C LEU A 156 9.39 -4.43 -4.48
N TRP A 157 8.89 -5.59 -4.92
CA TRP A 157 9.69 -6.59 -5.61
C TRP A 157 10.31 -6.00 -6.88
N ASP A 158 9.50 -5.30 -7.68
CA ASP A 158 9.92 -4.67 -8.92
C ASP A 158 10.97 -3.56 -8.67
N ALA A 159 10.71 -2.71 -7.68
CA ALA A 159 11.63 -1.65 -7.26
C ALA A 159 12.95 -2.21 -6.70
N SER A 160 12.93 -3.37 -6.05
CA SER A 160 14.12 -4.05 -5.50
C SER A 160 15.03 -4.65 -6.58
N ARG A 161 14.54 -4.80 -7.82
CA ARG A 161 15.34 -5.37 -8.92
C ARG A 161 16.46 -4.41 -9.33
N GLY A 162 17.62 -4.97 -9.67
CA GLY A 162 18.69 -4.21 -10.31
C GLY A 162 18.26 -3.63 -11.67
N ASP A 163 18.84 -2.51 -12.07
CA ASP A 163 18.39 -1.77 -13.25
C ASP A 163 18.61 -2.55 -14.58
N ALA A 164 19.57 -3.47 -14.61
CA ALA A 164 19.79 -4.39 -15.73
C ALA A 164 18.79 -5.56 -15.80
N SER A 165 17.96 -5.79 -14.76
CA SER A 165 17.08 -6.95 -14.72
C SER A 165 15.92 -6.83 -15.70
N ARG A 166 15.83 -7.73 -16.69
CA ARG A 166 14.75 -7.77 -17.69
C ARG A 166 13.34 -7.83 -17.09
N LEU A 167 13.23 -8.40 -15.89
CA LEU A 167 11.95 -8.52 -15.16
C LEU A 167 11.47 -7.20 -14.55
N LYS A 168 12.33 -6.18 -14.44
CA LYS A 168 11.96 -4.88 -13.88
C LYS A 168 10.96 -4.17 -14.78
N GLY A 169 9.84 -3.76 -14.21
CA GLY A 169 8.64 -3.24 -14.84
C GLY A 169 7.46 -4.21 -14.75
N ILE A 170 7.70 -5.53 -14.74
CA ILE A 170 6.61 -6.54 -14.80
C ILE A 170 5.74 -6.44 -13.55
N GLY A 171 6.34 -6.33 -12.36
CA GLY A 171 5.57 -6.27 -11.11
C GLY A 171 4.64 -5.06 -11.06
N VAL A 172 5.12 -3.89 -11.48
CA VAL A 172 4.30 -2.67 -11.59
C VAL A 172 3.19 -2.84 -12.62
N GLY A 173 3.48 -3.41 -13.79
CA GLY A 173 2.48 -3.60 -14.84
C GLY A 173 1.38 -4.60 -14.47
N VAL A 174 1.73 -5.73 -13.84
CA VAL A 174 0.74 -6.70 -13.33
C VAL A 174 -0.10 -6.06 -12.21
N ALA A 175 0.54 -5.34 -11.28
CA ALA A 175 -0.19 -4.67 -10.21
C ALA A 175 -1.17 -3.61 -10.77
N ALA A 176 -0.75 -2.84 -11.77
CA ALA A 176 -1.59 -1.86 -12.46
C ALA A 176 -2.75 -2.52 -13.21
N GLY A 177 -2.51 -3.70 -13.79
CA GLY A 177 -3.53 -4.54 -14.42
C GLY A 177 -4.59 -5.03 -13.44
N ILE A 178 -4.22 -5.38 -12.21
CA ILE A 178 -5.17 -5.80 -11.15
C ILE A 178 -5.95 -4.59 -10.61
N LYS A 179 -5.26 -3.47 -10.37
CA LYS A 179 -5.86 -2.23 -9.87
C LYS A 179 -5.07 -1.05 -10.42
N LEU A 180 -5.72 -0.02 -10.96
CA LEU A 180 -5.01 1.05 -11.67
C LEU A 180 -4.06 1.87 -10.79
N THR A 181 -4.24 1.92 -9.47
CA THR A 181 -3.44 2.77 -8.56
C THR A 181 -1.91 2.55 -8.71
N PRO A 182 -1.38 1.30 -8.75
CA PRO A 182 0.01 1.02 -9.09
C PRO A 182 0.55 1.60 -10.41
N ALA A 183 -0.27 2.02 -11.37
CA ALA A 183 0.19 2.69 -12.59
C ALA A 183 0.99 3.97 -12.28
N TYR A 184 0.78 4.58 -11.11
CA TYR A 184 1.60 5.68 -10.60
C TYR A 184 3.11 5.36 -10.58
N PHE A 185 3.49 4.09 -10.40
CA PHE A 185 4.90 3.68 -10.39
C PHE A 185 5.55 3.65 -11.79
N VAL A 186 4.77 3.79 -12.87
CA VAL A 186 5.33 4.11 -14.18
C VAL A 186 5.98 5.50 -14.13
N LEU A 187 5.32 6.50 -13.55
CA LEU A 187 5.88 7.83 -13.34
C LEU A 187 7.15 7.77 -12.48
N TYR A 188 7.13 6.98 -11.41
CA TYR A 188 8.33 6.71 -10.59
C TYR A 188 9.52 6.24 -11.44
N TYR A 189 9.31 5.35 -12.41
CA TYR A 189 10.38 4.95 -13.33
C TYR A 189 10.77 6.02 -14.34
N LEU A 190 9.82 6.79 -14.87
CA LEU A 190 10.11 7.87 -15.81
C LEU A 190 10.99 8.95 -15.17
N VAL A 191 10.67 9.41 -13.96
CA VAL A 191 11.46 10.46 -13.28
C VAL A 191 12.85 9.98 -12.87
N LEU A 192 12.99 8.68 -12.59
CA LEU A 192 14.28 8.03 -12.35
C LEU A 192 15.02 7.69 -13.65
N ARG A 193 14.48 8.07 -14.83
CA ARG A 193 15.02 7.78 -16.17
C ARG A 193 15.23 6.29 -16.44
N LYS A 194 14.42 5.44 -15.79
CA LYS A 194 14.41 3.99 -15.98
C LYS A 194 13.45 3.62 -17.12
N TRP A 195 13.73 4.16 -18.30
CA TRP A 195 12.85 4.08 -19.48
C TRP A 195 12.45 2.66 -19.84
N ARG A 196 13.40 1.71 -19.82
CA ARG A 196 13.10 0.30 -20.08
C ARG A 196 12.09 -0.27 -19.08
N ALA A 197 12.24 0.03 -17.79
CA ALA A 197 11.31 -0.46 -16.78
C ALA A 197 9.92 0.18 -16.93
N ALA A 198 9.86 1.46 -17.30
CA ALA A 198 8.59 2.14 -17.61
C ALA A 198 7.89 1.51 -18.82
N VAL A 199 8.62 1.25 -19.91
CA VAL A 199 8.08 0.58 -21.12
C VAL A 199 7.63 -0.84 -20.79
N VAL A 200 8.40 -1.61 -20.02
CA VAL A 200 8.00 -2.97 -19.60
C VAL A 200 6.76 -2.91 -18.72
N ALA A 201 6.64 -1.94 -17.80
CA ALA A 201 5.46 -1.78 -16.97
C ALA A 201 4.22 -1.45 -17.79
N VAL A 202 4.31 -0.47 -18.71
CA VAL A 202 3.22 -0.12 -19.63
C VAL A 202 2.85 -1.30 -20.51
N GLY A 203 3.83 -1.96 -21.12
CA GLY A 203 3.60 -3.13 -21.98
C GLY A 203 2.99 -4.32 -21.23
N THR A 204 3.43 -4.57 -19.99
CA THR A 204 2.84 -5.62 -19.15
C THR A 204 1.41 -5.27 -18.76
N GLY A 205 1.13 -4.03 -18.35
CA GLY A 205 -0.23 -3.56 -18.10
C GLY A 205 -1.13 -3.68 -19.33
N ALA A 206 -0.66 -3.22 -20.49
CA ALA A 206 -1.38 -3.39 -21.76
C ALA A 206 -1.62 -4.87 -22.10
N ALA A 207 -0.67 -5.76 -21.82
CA ALA A 207 -0.86 -7.19 -22.00
C ALA A 207 -1.93 -7.76 -21.07
N THR A 208 -2.01 -7.30 -19.81
CA THR A 208 -3.12 -7.71 -18.91
C THR A 208 -4.48 -7.30 -19.45
N VAL A 209 -4.59 -6.09 -20.00
CA VAL A 209 -5.81 -5.59 -20.65
C VAL A 209 -6.15 -6.41 -21.89
N ALA A 210 -5.15 -6.69 -22.75
CA ALA A 210 -5.36 -7.49 -23.95
C ALA A 210 -5.81 -8.93 -23.63
N VAL A 211 -5.20 -9.57 -22.64
CA VAL A 211 -5.62 -10.90 -22.16
C VAL A 211 -7.06 -10.87 -21.66
N SER A 212 -7.43 -9.83 -20.91
CA SER A 212 -8.81 -9.65 -20.45
C SER A 212 -9.79 -9.48 -21.61
N TRP A 213 -9.47 -8.67 -22.62
CA TRP A 213 -10.32 -8.50 -23.80
C TRP A 213 -10.51 -9.79 -24.61
N LEU A 214 -9.48 -10.65 -24.65
CA LEU A 214 -9.56 -11.94 -25.35
C LEU A 214 -10.46 -12.95 -24.64
N ILE A 215 -10.57 -12.87 -23.31
CA ILE A 215 -11.33 -13.81 -22.49
C ILE A 215 -12.73 -13.27 -22.15
N LEU A 216 -12.83 -11.97 -21.88
CA LEU A 216 -14.02 -11.26 -21.42
C LEU A 216 -14.26 -9.99 -22.28
N PRO A 217 -14.60 -10.12 -23.57
CA PRO A 217 -14.68 -8.98 -24.49
C PRO A 217 -15.74 -7.95 -24.08
N ASP A 218 -16.96 -8.40 -23.76
CA ASP A 218 -18.08 -7.50 -23.44
C ASP A 218 -17.88 -6.79 -22.10
N ASP A 219 -17.44 -7.52 -21.06
CA ASP A 219 -17.08 -6.94 -19.76
C ASP A 219 -15.88 -5.98 -19.89
N SER A 220 -14.92 -6.29 -20.76
CA SER A 220 -13.78 -5.40 -21.00
C SER A 220 -14.22 -4.12 -21.72
N LEU A 221 -15.12 -4.20 -22.69
CA LEU A 221 -15.71 -3.03 -23.32
C LEU A 221 -16.41 -2.18 -22.26
N GLN A 222 -17.35 -2.77 -21.52
CA GLN A 222 -18.12 -2.12 -20.47
C GLN A 222 -17.23 -1.42 -19.44
N TYR A 223 -16.17 -2.08 -18.98
CA TYR A 223 -15.26 -1.51 -18.00
C TYR A 223 -14.54 -0.27 -18.52
N TRP A 224 -13.92 -0.38 -19.70
CA TRP A 224 -13.04 0.68 -20.22
C TRP A 224 -13.79 1.85 -20.85
N THR A 225 -15.07 1.70 -21.24
CA THR A 225 -15.88 2.79 -21.81
C THR A 225 -16.83 3.44 -20.82
N GLU A 226 -17.31 2.71 -19.81
CA GLU A 226 -18.36 3.19 -18.90
C GLU A 226 -17.92 3.08 -17.44
N THR A 227 -17.76 1.87 -16.91
CA THR A 227 -17.57 1.64 -15.45
C THR A 227 -16.37 2.38 -14.89
N PHE A 228 -15.27 2.48 -15.64
CA PHE A 228 -14.07 3.20 -15.22
C PHE A 228 -14.31 4.69 -14.96
N PHE A 229 -15.26 5.32 -15.65
CA PHE A 229 -15.54 6.76 -15.54
C PHE A 229 -16.64 7.08 -14.52
N GLU A 230 -17.38 6.08 -14.02
CA GLU A 230 -18.45 6.24 -13.04
C GLU A 230 -17.93 6.33 -11.60
N SER A 231 -17.25 7.43 -11.25
CA SER A 231 -16.66 7.62 -9.92
C SER A 231 -17.68 7.68 -8.78
N THR A 232 -18.96 7.93 -9.08
CA THR A 232 -20.07 7.96 -8.09
C THR A 232 -20.34 6.59 -7.46
N ARG A 233 -19.80 5.50 -8.02
CA ARG A 233 -19.96 4.13 -7.50
C ARG A 233 -19.15 3.83 -6.22
N ILE A 234 -18.25 4.72 -5.79
CA ILE A 234 -17.30 4.41 -4.70
C ILE A 234 -17.84 4.88 -3.34
N ALA A 235 -17.92 6.20 -3.14
CA ALA A 235 -18.44 6.86 -1.95
C ALA A 235 -18.42 8.38 -2.16
N GLU A 236 -19.10 9.14 -1.30
CA GLU A 236 -19.05 10.60 -1.28
C GLU A 236 -17.66 11.13 -0.90
N ASP A 237 -17.27 12.28 -1.45
CA ASP A 237 -15.95 12.88 -1.20
C ASP A 237 -15.69 13.14 0.30
N SER A 238 -16.73 13.50 1.05
CA SER A 238 -16.73 13.82 2.48
C SER A 238 -16.75 12.58 3.40
N HIS A 239 -16.78 11.37 2.85
CA HIS A 239 -16.78 10.15 3.66
C HIS A 239 -15.51 10.10 4.53
N PRO A 240 -15.59 9.96 5.87
CA PRO A 240 -14.42 10.14 6.76
C PRO A 240 -13.24 9.20 6.47
N SER A 241 -13.50 8.03 5.91
CA SER A 241 -12.46 7.09 5.46
C SER A 241 -11.73 7.51 4.18
N ASN A 242 -12.13 8.61 3.52
CA ASN A 242 -11.46 9.17 2.35
C ASN A 242 -10.20 9.91 2.77
N GLN A 243 -9.11 9.17 2.89
CA GLN A 243 -7.78 9.67 3.24
C GLN A 243 -7.01 10.10 1.98
N SER A 244 -7.63 10.91 1.12
CA SER A 244 -6.99 11.53 -0.05
C SER A 244 -6.93 13.06 0.10
N ILE A 245 -6.14 13.75 -0.73
CA ILE A 245 -6.17 15.23 -0.80
C ILE A 245 -7.59 15.71 -1.14
N ARG A 246 -8.32 14.97 -1.98
CA ARG A 246 -9.72 15.28 -2.30
C ARG A 246 -10.61 15.19 -1.07
N GLY A 247 -10.44 14.14 -0.27
CA GLY A 247 -11.12 13.96 1.01
C GLY A 247 -10.86 15.11 1.97
N VAL A 248 -9.59 15.52 2.15
CA VAL A 248 -9.25 16.67 3.01
C VAL A 248 -9.96 17.95 2.58
N ILE A 249 -10.01 18.24 1.28
CA ILE A 249 -10.73 19.42 0.77
C ILE A 249 -12.21 19.35 1.14
N ALA A 250 -12.84 18.19 0.99
CA ALA A 250 -14.25 18.01 1.31
C ALA A 250 -14.53 18.04 2.82
N HIS A 251 -13.69 17.40 3.63
CA HIS A 251 -13.78 17.41 5.09
C HIS A 251 -13.71 18.83 5.67
N LEU A 252 -12.79 19.66 5.17
CA LEU A 252 -12.59 21.03 5.65
C LEU A 252 -13.57 22.03 5.02
N GLY A 253 -14.01 21.75 3.78
CA GLY A 253 -14.93 22.63 3.05
C GLY A 253 -16.39 22.40 3.38
N GLY A 254 -16.77 21.21 3.84
CA GLY A 254 -18.16 20.81 4.09
C GLY A 254 -18.95 20.40 2.83
N ASP A 255 -18.34 20.55 1.65
CA ASP A 255 -18.94 20.30 0.33
C ASP A 255 -18.03 19.39 -0.51
N PRO A 256 -18.54 18.77 -1.61
CA PRO A 256 -17.72 18.03 -2.55
C PRO A 256 -16.53 18.88 -3.06
N ALA A 257 -15.36 18.26 -3.15
CA ALA A 257 -14.13 18.98 -3.45
C ALA A 257 -14.15 19.56 -4.88
N PRO A 258 -13.87 20.86 -5.08
CA PRO A 258 -13.77 21.42 -6.41
C PRO A 258 -12.67 20.71 -7.22
N VAL A 259 -13.03 20.12 -8.36
CA VAL A 259 -12.13 19.28 -9.17
C VAL A 259 -10.84 20.02 -9.54
N ALA A 260 -10.93 21.29 -9.92
CA ALA A 260 -9.76 22.10 -10.27
C ALA A 260 -8.79 22.31 -9.10
N LEU A 261 -9.31 22.53 -7.88
CA LEU A 261 -8.50 22.69 -6.67
C LEU A 261 -7.81 21.38 -6.31
N TRP A 262 -8.55 20.26 -6.35
CA TRP A 262 -7.97 18.93 -6.12
C TRP A 262 -6.87 18.61 -7.12
N LEU A 263 -7.11 18.79 -8.43
CA LEU A 263 -6.11 18.55 -9.46
C LEU A 263 -4.85 19.42 -9.29
N ALA A 264 -5.02 20.69 -8.91
CA ALA A 264 -3.88 21.57 -8.65
C ALA A 264 -3.04 21.09 -7.45
N LEU A 265 -3.68 20.77 -6.31
CA LEU A 265 -2.99 20.30 -5.11
C LEU A 265 -2.36 18.91 -5.31
N ALA A 266 -3.08 18.00 -5.96
CA ALA A 266 -2.58 16.68 -6.34
C ALA A 266 -1.37 16.80 -7.28
N GLY A 267 -1.46 17.65 -8.32
CA GLY A 267 -0.35 17.92 -9.24
C GLY A 267 0.89 18.46 -8.53
N CYS A 268 0.72 19.42 -7.62
CA CYS A 268 1.80 19.92 -6.77
C CYS A 268 2.41 18.81 -5.91
N ALA A 269 1.59 17.97 -5.26
CA ALA A 269 2.07 16.86 -4.45
C ALA A 269 2.88 15.85 -5.28
N VAL A 270 2.42 15.53 -6.50
CA VAL A 270 3.15 14.64 -7.43
C VAL A 270 4.50 15.23 -7.83
N VAL A 271 4.55 16.52 -8.20
CA VAL A 271 5.80 17.18 -8.60
C VAL A 271 6.81 17.20 -7.44
N VAL A 272 6.37 17.62 -6.26
CA VAL A 272 7.22 17.71 -5.07
C VAL A 272 7.71 16.31 -4.65
N SER A 273 6.82 15.32 -4.59
CA SER A 273 7.21 13.97 -4.18
C SER A 273 8.15 13.32 -5.17
N MET A 274 7.93 13.47 -6.48
CA MET A 274 8.82 12.92 -7.50
C MET A 274 10.19 13.58 -7.50
N TRP A 275 10.26 14.89 -7.22
CA TRP A 275 11.53 15.58 -7.03
C TRP A 275 12.30 15.02 -5.83
N ILE A 276 11.62 14.80 -4.70
CA ILE A 276 12.20 14.15 -3.51
C ILE A 276 12.65 12.73 -3.83
N VAL A 277 11.83 11.94 -4.52
CA VAL A 277 12.16 10.57 -4.98
C VAL A 277 13.46 10.53 -5.77
N VAL A 278 13.63 11.42 -6.76
CA VAL A 278 14.85 11.49 -7.57
C VAL A 278 16.07 11.78 -6.69
N ARG A 279 15.94 12.66 -5.71
CA ARG A 279 17.04 13.02 -4.79
C ARG A 279 17.37 11.91 -3.80
N LEU A 280 16.35 11.24 -3.25
CA LEU A 280 16.53 10.07 -2.39
C LEU A 280 17.23 8.93 -3.14
N HIS A 281 16.83 8.67 -4.39
CA HIS A 281 17.46 7.64 -5.21
C HIS A 281 18.95 7.91 -5.44
N ARG A 282 19.33 9.17 -5.69
CA ARG A 282 20.74 9.60 -5.79
C ARG A 282 21.53 9.43 -4.50
N LYS A 283 20.87 9.35 -3.34
CA LYS A 283 21.48 9.09 -2.03
C LYS A 283 21.42 7.63 -1.61
N ASN A 284 21.06 6.72 -2.51
CA ASN A 284 20.85 5.30 -2.21
C ASN A 284 19.72 5.02 -1.19
N GLU A 285 18.79 5.96 -1.01
CA GLU A 285 17.63 5.84 -0.11
C GLU A 285 16.45 5.17 -0.83
N ALA A 286 16.70 4.03 -1.48
CA ALA A 286 15.75 3.40 -2.42
C ALA A 286 14.42 2.96 -1.77
N LEU A 287 14.47 2.41 -0.54
CA LEU A 287 13.27 2.02 0.20
C LEU A 287 12.41 3.24 0.56
N LEU A 288 13.03 4.35 0.98
CA LEU A 288 12.28 5.57 1.28
C LEU A 288 11.69 6.18 0.00
N ALA A 289 12.43 6.17 -1.10
CA ALA A 289 11.95 6.67 -2.39
C ALA A 289 10.68 5.95 -2.86
N VAL A 290 10.67 4.60 -2.87
CA VAL A 290 9.48 3.84 -3.27
C VAL A 290 8.33 4.01 -2.26
N THR A 291 8.64 4.13 -0.96
CA THR A 291 7.64 4.39 0.08
C THR A 291 6.96 5.74 -0.07
N VAL A 292 7.72 6.81 -0.33
CA VAL A 292 7.18 8.16 -0.60
C VAL A 292 6.29 8.15 -1.84
N ALA A 293 6.71 7.46 -2.90
CA ALA A 293 5.88 7.30 -4.10
C ALA A 293 4.56 6.59 -3.80
N GLY A 294 4.59 5.51 -3.00
CA GLY A 294 3.39 4.78 -2.59
C GLY A 294 2.43 5.57 -1.70
N LEU A 295 2.95 6.30 -0.70
CA LEU A 295 2.16 7.23 0.11
C LEU A 295 1.56 8.34 -0.76
N THR A 296 2.32 8.86 -1.73
CA THR A 296 1.80 9.87 -2.66
C THR A 296 0.70 9.30 -3.54
N ALA A 297 0.84 8.07 -4.04
CA ALA A 297 -0.18 7.41 -4.85
C ALA A 297 -1.52 7.31 -4.10
N ALA A 298 -1.49 7.01 -2.80
CA ALA A 298 -2.68 7.05 -1.96
C ALA A 298 -3.20 8.48 -1.76
N ALA A 299 -2.32 9.45 -1.48
CA ALA A 299 -2.72 10.85 -1.26
C ALA A 299 -3.39 11.50 -2.48
N VAL A 300 -2.91 11.22 -3.69
CA VAL A 300 -3.38 11.91 -4.92
C VAL A 300 -4.51 11.19 -5.65
N SER A 301 -4.88 9.99 -5.21
CA SER A 301 -6.03 9.25 -5.73
C SER A 301 -7.31 10.08 -5.64
N PRO A 302 -8.27 9.96 -6.58
CA PRO A 302 -9.57 10.61 -6.46
C PRO A 302 -10.31 10.20 -5.18
N PHE A 303 -10.13 8.96 -4.76
CA PHE A 303 -10.62 8.45 -3.49
C PHE A 303 -9.59 7.47 -2.92
N SER A 304 -9.28 7.59 -1.64
CA SER A 304 -8.41 6.62 -0.96
C SER A 304 -9.03 6.15 0.33
N TRP A 305 -9.48 4.90 0.32
CA TRP A 305 -9.77 4.19 1.55
C TRP A 305 -8.52 4.09 2.42
N SER A 306 -8.73 4.00 3.73
CA SER A 306 -7.65 3.89 4.72
C SER A 306 -6.70 2.72 4.42
N HIS A 307 -7.21 1.57 3.98
CA HIS A 307 -6.42 0.39 3.60
C HIS A 307 -5.53 0.60 2.35
N HIS A 308 -5.66 1.68 1.57
CA HIS A 308 -4.69 2.04 0.52
C HIS A 308 -3.34 2.50 1.10
N TRP A 309 -3.30 2.88 2.39
CA TRP A 309 -2.14 3.41 3.09
C TRP A 309 -1.24 2.34 3.73
N VAL A 310 -1.30 1.09 3.26
CA VAL A 310 -0.39 -0.01 3.67
C VAL A 310 1.10 0.32 3.52
N TRP A 311 1.43 1.39 2.78
CA TRP A 311 2.77 1.97 2.66
C TRP A 311 3.37 2.49 3.98
N PHE A 312 2.59 2.60 5.06
CA PHE A 312 3.16 2.79 6.40
C PHE A 312 4.02 1.60 6.85
N VAL A 313 3.81 0.40 6.31
CA VAL A 313 4.65 -0.78 6.59
C VAL A 313 6.11 -0.54 6.17
N PRO A 314 6.45 -0.31 4.88
CA PRO A 314 7.83 -0.04 4.49
C PRO A 314 8.39 1.24 5.11
N LEU A 315 7.55 2.23 5.46
CA LEU A 315 7.96 3.40 6.23
C LEU A 315 8.46 3.01 7.63
N LEU A 316 7.72 2.19 8.37
CA LEU A 316 8.16 1.71 9.69
C LEU A 316 9.43 0.86 9.58
N VAL A 317 9.56 0.00 8.56
CA VAL A 317 10.82 -0.73 8.33
C VAL A 317 11.99 0.24 8.16
N TYR A 318 11.81 1.29 7.35
CA TYR A 318 12.81 2.33 7.15
C TYR A 318 13.15 3.07 8.45
N ILE A 319 12.15 3.47 9.23
CA ILE A 319 12.36 4.18 10.50
C ILE A 319 13.09 3.28 11.51
N VAL A 320 12.67 2.02 11.65
CA VAL A 320 13.34 1.04 12.54
C VAL A 320 14.78 0.81 12.09
N HIS A 321 15.05 0.75 10.79
CA HIS A 321 16.41 0.71 10.27
C HIS A 321 17.25 1.89 10.76
N ARG A 322 16.73 3.11 10.64
CA ARG A 322 17.42 4.32 11.12
C ARG A 322 17.58 4.31 12.65
N ALA A 323 16.61 3.74 13.37
CA ALA A 323 16.65 3.58 14.83
C ALA A 323 17.78 2.68 15.33
N THR A 324 18.28 1.77 14.47
CA THR A 324 19.49 0.99 14.80
C THR A 324 20.75 1.85 14.91
N THR A 325 20.78 3.03 14.29
CA THR A 325 21.91 3.96 14.31
C THR A 325 21.66 5.17 15.23
N ASN A 326 20.44 5.70 15.27
CA ASN A 326 20.06 6.82 16.12
C ASN A 326 18.72 6.53 16.81
N ARG A 327 18.76 6.39 18.14
CA ARG A 327 17.59 5.99 18.95
C ARG A 327 16.39 6.94 18.85
N TRP A 328 16.58 8.20 18.47
CA TRP A 328 15.46 9.16 18.31
C TRP A 328 14.48 8.76 17.21
N TRP A 329 14.89 7.91 16.26
CA TRP A 329 13.98 7.35 15.27
C TRP A 329 12.92 6.41 15.88
N TRP A 330 13.13 5.87 17.09
CA TRP A 330 12.06 5.16 17.80
C TRP A 330 10.88 6.08 18.16
N LEU A 331 11.14 7.36 18.43
CA LEU A 331 10.07 8.34 18.63
C LEU A 331 9.28 8.54 17.34
N ALA A 332 9.94 8.65 16.19
CA ALA A 332 9.27 8.72 14.89
C ALA A 332 8.43 7.46 14.60
N ALA A 333 8.95 6.27 14.94
CA ALA A 333 8.21 5.02 14.80
C ALA A 333 6.95 5.02 15.67
N ALA A 334 7.07 5.45 16.92
CA ALA A 334 5.94 5.57 17.84
C ALA A 334 4.90 6.56 17.32
N VAL A 335 5.30 7.75 16.85
CA VAL A 335 4.37 8.75 16.30
C VAL A 335 3.60 8.20 15.11
N VAL A 336 4.28 7.58 14.13
CA VAL A 336 3.62 6.98 12.96
C VAL A 336 2.68 5.85 13.39
N TYR A 337 3.12 4.98 14.31
CA TYR A 337 2.33 3.86 14.80
C TYR A 337 1.08 4.32 15.56
N LEU A 338 1.19 5.33 16.42
CA LEU A 338 0.06 5.88 17.16
C LEU A 338 -0.91 6.61 16.21
N ALA A 339 -0.41 7.37 15.24
CA ALA A 339 -1.26 8.09 14.27
C ALA A 339 -2.00 7.15 13.30
N ALA A 340 -1.35 6.04 12.91
CA ALA A 340 -1.91 5.04 12.00
C ALA A 340 -2.43 3.79 12.73
N GLY A 341 -2.59 3.84 14.05
CA GLY A 341 -3.04 2.71 14.85
C GLY A 341 -4.52 2.40 14.67
N ALA A 342 -4.87 1.12 14.76
CA ALA A 342 -6.23 0.59 14.69
C ALA A 342 -7.02 0.82 15.98
N TRP A 343 -7.06 2.06 16.44
CA TRP A 343 -7.77 2.45 17.65
C TRP A 343 -9.28 2.30 17.44
N PRO A 344 -9.99 1.52 18.28
CA PRO A 344 -11.43 1.45 18.18
C PRO A 344 -12.10 2.61 18.91
N TYR A 345 -13.26 3.02 18.38
CA TYR A 345 -14.22 3.82 19.11
C TYR A 345 -15.56 3.08 19.15
N ARG A 346 -16.15 2.97 20.34
CA ARG A 346 -17.42 2.29 20.55
C ARG A 346 -18.52 3.33 20.66
N TRP A 347 -19.36 3.40 19.63
CA TRP A 347 -20.55 4.25 19.60
C TRP A 347 -21.68 3.64 20.44
N GLU A 348 -21.91 2.34 20.25
CA GLU A 348 -22.90 1.53 20.96
C GLU A 348 -22.32 0.12 21.19
N GLU A 349 -23.03 -0.76 21.90
CA GLU A 349 -22.53 -2.09 22.27
C GLU A 349 -22.08 -2.94 21.06
N ASP A 350 -22.85 -2.87 19.96
CA ASP A 350 -22.60 -3.56 18.69
C ASP A 350 -22.09 -2.65 17.56
N ASN A 351 -21.81 -1.37 17.85
CA ASN A 351 -21.32 -0.41 16.86
C ASN A 351 -19.92 0.09 17.23
N VAL A 352 -18.91 -0.62 16.71
CA VAL A 352 -17.50 -0.29 16.88
C VAL A 352 -16.90 0.07 15.53
N VAL A 353 -16.25 1.23 15.48
CA VAL A 353 -15.45 1.68 14.34
C VAL A 353 -13.97 1.59 14.67
N VAL A 354 -13.10 1.48 13.66
CA VAL A 354 -11.65 1.38 13.86
C VAL A 354 -10.92 2.39 12.98
N GLY A 355 -10.08 3.20 13.63
CA GLY A 355 -9.31 4.27 13.00
C GLY A 355 -9.68 5.63 13.58
N LEU A 356 -8.66 6.45 13.86
CA LEU A 356 -8.85 7.79 14.44
C LEU A 356 -9.77 8.68 13.61
N PHE A 357 -9.76 8.52 12.28
CA PHE A 357 -10.60 9.28 11.36
C PHE A 357 -12.10 8.94 11.46
N LEU A 358 -12.49 7.92 12.23
CA LEU A 358 -13.89 7.56 12.51
C LEU A 358 -14.33 7.95 13.94
N PHE A 359 -13.47 8.67 14.67
CA PHE A 359 -13.81 9.13 16.01
C PHE A 359 -14.86 10.26 15.93
N PRO A 360 -15.54 10.58 17.04
CA PRO A 360 -16.71 11.44 16.98
C PRO A 360 -16.47 12.81 16.34
N PRO A 361 -17.36 13.26 15.44
CA PRO A 361 -17.20 14.52 14.73
C PRO A 361 -17.38 15.75 15.62
N TRP A 362 -17.97 15.60 16.81
CA TRP A 362 -18.11 16.69 17.78
C TRP A 362 -16.87 16.91 18.66
N TRP A 363 -15.81 16.12 18.51
CA TRP A 363 -14.56 16.36 19.22
C TRP A 363 -13.84 17.58 18.64
N THR A 364 -13.26 18.43 19.49
CA THR A 364 -12.56 19.66 19.07
C THR A 364 -11.37 19.44 18.15
N ILE A 365 -10.85 18.20 18.11
CA ILE A 365 -9.72 17.79 17.27
C ILE A 365 -10.15 16.98 16.05
N THR A 366 -11.44 16.94 15.71
CA THR A 366 -11.97 16.07 14.64
C THR A 366 -11.28 16.31 13.29
N ASP A 367 -11.06 17.56 12.89
CA ASP A 367 -10.41 17.87 11.61
C ASP A 367 -8.98 17.31 11.54
N VAL A 368 -8.30 17.22 12.68
CA VAL A 368 -6.97 16.61 12.77
C VAL A 368 -7.07 15.09 12.67
N LEU A 369 -8.01 14.47 13.37
CA LEU A 369 -8.19 13.01 13.38
C LEU A 369 -8.71 12.50 12.03
N MET A 370 -9.67 13.20 11.43
CA MET A 370 -10.29 12.87 10.15
C MET A 370 -9.30 12.98 8.98
N ASN A 371 -8.27 13.83 9.11
CA ASN A 371 -7.24 14.03 8.08
C ASN A 371 -5.86 13.47 8.47
N ILE A 372 -5.81 12.59 9.47
CA ILE A 372 -4.56 12.18 10.14
C ILE A 372 -3.54 11.55 9.16
N TYR A 373 -3.96 10.81 8.14
CA TYR A 373 -3.01 10.20 7.20
C TYR A 373 -2.34 11.22 6.28
N LEU A 374 -3.07 12.25 5.87
CA LEU A 374 -2.49 13.34 5.08
C LEU A 374 -1.54 14.18 5.93
N LEU A 375 -1.84 14.38 7.21
CA LEU A 375 -0.92 15.05 8.14
C LEU A 375 0.38 14.24 8.32
N VAL A 376 0.28 12.92 8.52
CA VAL A 376 1.45 12.03 8.59
C VAL A 376 2.20 12.05 7.26
N TYR A 377 1.51 12.02 6.12
CA TYR A 377 2.12 12.10 4.79
C TYR A 377 2.93 13.38 4.60
N VAL A 378 2.38 14.54 4.94
CA VAL A 378 3.08 15.83 4.84
C VAL A 378 4.32 15.84 5.73
N ALA A 379 4.23 15.34 6.96
CA ALA A 379 5.37 15.22 7.87
C ALA A 379 6.45 14.28 7.31
N VAL A 380 6.06 13.14 6.74
CA VAL A 380 6.97 12.18 6.10
C VAL A 380 7.61 12.79 4.85
N LEU A 381 6.86 13.52 4.03
CA LEU A 381 7.36 14.19 2.84
C LEU A 381 8.39 15.27 3.20
N ALA A 382 8.11 16.06 4.24
CA ALA A 382 9.04 17.05 4.78
C ALA A 382 10.32 16.39 5.34
N ALA A 383 10.20 15.31 6.13
CA ALA A 383 11.35 14.57 6.65
C ALA A 383 12.17 13.92 5.53
N ALA A 384 11.51 13.36 4.52
CA ALA A 384 12.13 12.79 3.33
C ALA A 384 12.86 13.86 2.51
N ALA A 385 12.29 15.06 2.37
CA ALA A 385 12.96 16.21 1.79
C ALA A 385 14.22 16.54 2.60
N VAL A 386 14.13 16.67 3.92
CA VAL A 386 15.30 16.94 4.77
C VAL A 386 16.42 15.91 4.54
N ILE A 387 16.11 14.62 4.46
CA ILE A 387 17.10 13.57 4.12
C ILE A 387 17.65 13.77 2.70
N ALA A 388 16.78 14.01 1.73
CA ALA A 388 17.12 14.23 0.33
C ALA A 388 18.04 15.44 0.12
N PHE A 389 17.92 16.50 0.93
CA PHE A 389 18.66 17.76 0.79
C PHE A 389 19.82 17.93 1.78
N ARG A 390 19.88 17.20 2.90
CA ARG A 390 21.01 17.30 3.87
C ARG A 390 22.22 16.44 3.46
N GLY A 391 23.39 17.06 3.32
CA GLY A 391 24.67 16.38 3.01
C GLY A 391 25.02 16.37 1.53
N THR A 392 26.32 16.54 1.23
CA THR A 392 26.90 16.43 -0.12
C THR A 392 26.55 15.05 -0.73
N PRO A 393 26.31 14.97 -2.05
CA PRO A 393 26.08 13.69 -2.71
C PRO A 393 27.24 12.74 -2.38
N GLY A 394 26.91 11.51 -1.95
CA GLY A 394 27.91 10.46 -1.76
C GLY A 394 28.73 10.29 -3.05
N PRO A 395 30.01 9.89 -2.96
CA PRO A 395 30.87 9.78 -4.13
C PRO A 395 30.16 8.92 -5.19
N ALA A 396 30.07 9.46 -6.40
CA ALA A 396 29.65 8.69 -7.55
C ALA A 396 30.49 7.41 -7.58
N LEU A 397 29.85 6.25 -7.73
CA LEU A 397 30.56 4.98 -7.93
C LEU A 397 31.62 5.22 -9.01
N GLU A 398 32.90 5.23 -8.61
CA GLU A 398 34.01 5.23 -9.54
C GLU A 398 33.79 4.07 -10.50
N LYS A 399 33.83 4.36 -11.80
CA LYS A 399 33.89 3.32 -12.82
C LYS A 399 35.03 2.37 -12.41
N PRO A 400 34.83 1.05 -12.42
CA PRO A 400 35.92 0.11 -12.19
C PRO A 400 37.09 0.51 -13.10
N ALA A 401 38.27 0.71 -12.53
CA ALA A 401 39.46 0.96 -13.31
C ALA A 401 39.60 -0.13 -14.38
N PRO A 402 39.93 0.21 -15.64
CA PRO A 402 40.13 -0.79 -16.67
C PRO A 402 41.20 -1.77 -16.19
N VAL A 403 40.85 -3.05 -16.19
CA VAL A 403 41.77 -4.16 -15.90
C VAL A 403 42.96 -4.01 -16.85
N ARG A 404 44.15 -3.72 -16.31
CA ARG A 404 45.38 -3.71 -17.10
C ARG A 404 45.57 -5.11 -17.69
N ALA A 405 45.71 -5.19 -19.01
CA ALA A 405 46.12 -6.41 -19.67
C ALA A 405 47.49 -6.86 -19.11
N PRO A 406 47.72 -8.17 -18.92
CA PRO A 406 49.03 -8.66 -18.50
C PRO A 406 50.08 -8.31 -19.56
N GLU A 407 51.25 -7.84 -19.12
CA GLU A 407 52.40 -7.59 -19.99
C GLU A 407 52.87 -8.91 -20.63
N PRO A 408 53.21 -8.89 -21.93
CA PRO A 408 53.77 -10.07 -22.59
C PRO A 408 55.17 -10.34 -22.02
N VAL A 409 55.38 -11.59 -21.58
CA VAL A 409 56.70 -12.15 -21.24
C VAL A 409 57.40 -12.61 -22.50
#